data_AF-A0A1Y4DXN8-F1
#
_entry.id   AF-A0A1Y4DXN8-F1
#
_cell.length_a   1.000
_cell.length_b   1.000
_cell.length_c   1.000
_cell.angle_alpha   90.00
_cell.angle_beta   90.00
_cell.angle_gamma   90.00
#
_symmetry.space_group_name_H-M   'P 1'
#
loop_
_entity.id
_entity.type
_entity.pdbx_description
1 polymer ?
#
loop_
_entity_poly.entity_id
_entity_poly.type
_entity_poly.pdbx_seq_one_letter_code
_entity_poly.pdbx_strand_id
1 'polypeptide(L)'
;MASNLLELRRAAGYKNANDFAEAHGIPASTYARYESNPDKIPMDRAWQLADILGTTIDAIVGRKAPAPGTARGEVQLEYDGLTPEARQLADELREFVLMKDEKIRAHRRREEERPYEALCYQYEQQMLSQMRDGAAFGELVAFDSAEAARTTFESFLQEQAAKKRGKHPLKAQELIDNRTIEKIMAAYDRTHGEFELEGMQVLWGSVDHGVAVEYDSAASGRGGDARA
;
A
#
# COMPACT_ATOMS: atom_id res chain seq x y z
N MET A 1 48.08 -11.63 23.62
CA MET A 1 47.26 -12.42 22.68
C MET A 1 47.75 -12.08 21.28
N ALA A 2 48.00 -13.07 20.42
CA ALA A 2 48.31 -12.80 19.02
C ALA A 2 47.08 -12.15 18.38
N SER A 3 47.25 -11.06 17.65
CA SER A 3 46.14 -10.45 16.93
C SER A 3 45.79 -11.28 15.71
N ASN A 4 44.52 -11.23 15.31
CA ASN A 4 44.04 -11.92 14.11
C ASN A 4 44.86 -11.53 12.87
N LEU A 5 45.28 -10.27 12.79
CA LEU A 5 46.13 -9.75 11.72
C LEU A 5 47.51 -10.44 11.65
N LEU A 6 48.11 -10.80 12.79
CA LEU A 6 49.37 -11.53 12.84
C LEU A 6 49.23 -12.96 12.29
N GLU A 7 48.11 -13.62 12.57
CA GLU A 7 47.81 -14.95 12.02
C GLU A 7 47.57 -14.89 10.52
N LEU A 8 46.80 -13.90 10.06
CA LEU A 8 46.54 -13.66 8.64
C LEU A 8 47.82 -13.35 7.85
N ARG A 9 48.73 -12.54 8.40
CA ARG A 9 50.03 -12.27 7.77
C ARG A 9 50.86 -13.54 7.64
N ARG A 10 50.90 -14.37 8.67
CA ARG A 10 51.65 -15.64 8.64
C ARG A 10 51.05 -16.61 7.62
N ALA A 11 49.71 -16.67 7.54
CA ALA A 11 49.00 -17.46 6.54
C ALA A 11 49.30 -16.97 5.11
N ALA A 12 49.50 -15.66 4.92
CA ALA A 12 49.95 -15.08 3.66
C ALA A 12 51.45 -15.31 3.36
N GLY A 13 52.19 -16.02 4.21
CA GLY A 13 53.58 -16.43 3.97
C GLY A 13 54.66 -15.46 4.47
N TYR A 14 54.28 -14.36 5.12
CA TYR A 14 55.24 -13.37 5.63
C TYR A 14 55.66 -13.70 7.06
N LYS A 15 56.98 -13.89 7.28
CA LYS A 15 57.54 -14.23 8.59
C LYS A 15 57.60 -13.01 9.51
N ASN A 16 57.94 -11.84 8.97
CA ASN A 16 58.06 -10.60 9.74
C ASN A 16 57.04 -9.54 9.29
N ALA A 17 56.67 -8.67 10.23
CA ALA A 17 55.81 -7.52 9.99
C ALA A 17 56.46 -6.50 9.03
N ASN A 18 57.79 -6.35 9.10
CA ASN A 18 58.55 -5.45 8.22
C ASN A 18 58.46 -5.90 6.76
N ASP A 19 58.64 -7.20 6.50
CA ASP A 19 58.60 -7.76 5.14
C ASP A 19 57.23 -7.52 4.48
N PHE A 20 56.15 -7.69 5.25
CA PHE A 20 54.79 -7.40 4.77
C PHE A 20 54.58 -5.90 4.53
N ALA A 21 55.05 -5.06 5.46
CA ALA A 21 54.89 -3.62 5.38
C ALA A 21 55.65 -3.05 4.16
N GLU A 22 56.87 -3.53 3.90
CA GLU A 22 57.68 -3.14 2.74
C GLU A 22 57.04 -3.57 1.43
N ALA A 23 56.56 -4.83 1.34
CA ALA A 23 55.92 -5.36 0.15
C ALA A 23 54.65 -4.58 -0.27
N HIS A 24 53.95 -3.99 0.71
CA HIS A 24 52.69 -3.28 0.48
C HIS A 24 52.78 -1.76 0.69
N GLY A 25 53.99 -1.21 0.83
CA GLY A 25 54.23 0.24 0.94
C GLY A 25 53.66 0.89 2.21
N ILE A 26 53.58 0.13 3.30
CA ILE A 26 53.11 0.61 4.61
C ILE A 26 54.34 0.85 5.49
N PRO A 27 54.44 1.96 6.24
CA PRO A 27 55.50 2.12 7.22
C PRO A 27 55.47 1.00 8.26
N ALA A 28 56.62 0.35 8.50
CA ALA A 28 56.73 -0.79 9.41
C ALA A 28 56.19 -0.50 10.83
N SER A 29 56.45 0.70 11.35
CA SER A 29 55.94 1.14 12.67
C SER A 29 54.41 1.26 12.70
N THR A 30 53.81 1.68 11.59
CA THR A 30 52.35 1.78 11.43
C THR A 30 51.73 0.39 11.36
N TYR A 31 52.31 -0.52 10.59
CA TYR A 31 51.81 -1.89 10.48
C TYR A 31 51.93 -2.67 11.80
N ALA A 32 53.05 -2.55 12.51
CA ALA A 32 53.21 -3.15 13.84
C ALA A 32 52.18 -2.62 14.85
N ARG A 33 51.78 -1.34 14.73
CA ARG A 33 50.72 -0.75 15.54
C ARG A 33 49.34 -1.33 15.22
N TYR A 34 49.07 -1.64 13.95
CA TYR A 34 47.86 -2.33 13.52
C TYR A 34 47.80 -3.76 14.05
N GLU A 35 48.91 -4.50 14.01
CA GLU A 35 48.97 -5.83 14.63
C GLU A 35 48.78 -5.76 16.16
N SER A 36 49.18 -4.69 16.82
CA SER A 36 49.03 -4.57 18.28
C SER A 36 47.66 -4.04 18.72
N ASN A 37 47.01 -3.21 17.89
CA ASN A 37 45.73 -2.57 18.16
C ASN A 37 44.85 -2.56 16.89
N PRO A 38 44.24 -3.70 16.53
CA PRO A 38 43.43 -3.82 15.31
C PRO A 38 42.20 -2.88 15.31
N ASP A 39 41.68 -2.54 16.48
CA ASP A 39 40.53 -1.62 16.67
C ASP A 39 40.82 -0.18 16.23
N LYS A 40 42.10 0.20 16.10
CA LYS A 40 42.55 1.55 15.75
C LYS A 40 42.99 1.69 14.29
N ILE A 41 42.77 0.67 13.47
CA ILE A 41 43.06 0.72 12.04
C ILE A 41 42.05 1.67 11.37
N PRO A 42 42.50 2.72 10.66
CA PRO A 42 41.60 3.56 9.87
C PRO A 42 40.83 2.72 8.83
N MET A 43 39.55 3.03 8.58
CA MET A 43 38.68 2.23 7.70
C MET A 43 39.30 1.98 6.32
N ASP A 44 39.83 3.01 5.68
CA ASP A 44 40.47 2.91 4.36
C ASP A 44 41.65 1.92 4.35
N ARG A 45 42.38 1.83 5.47
CA ARG A 45 43.50 0.88 5.62
C ARG A 45 43.00 -0.53 5.94
N ALA A 46 41.90 -0.66 6.69
CA ALA A 46 41.29 -1.95 6.94
C ALA A 46 40.74 -2.58 5.65
N TRP A 47 40.16 -1.77 4.75
CA TRP A 47 39.76 -2.21 3.40
C TRP A 47 40.95 -2.71 2.58
N GLN A 48 42.00 -1.90 2.47
CA GLN A 48 43.20 -2.31 1.73
C GLN A 48 43.82 -3.60 2.27
N LEU A 49 43.91 -3.74 3.60
CA LEU A 49 44.43 -4.97 4.22
C LEU A 49 43.51 -6.16 3.98
N ALA A 50 42.19 -5.96 3.98
CA ALA A 50 41.21 -7.00 3.67
C ALA A 50 41.36 -7.48 2.21
N ASP A 51 41.53 -6.55 1.25
CA ASP A 51 41.74 -6.87 -0.16
C ASP A 51 43.08 -7.60 -0.39
N ILE A 52 44.16 -7.14 0.26
CA ILE A 52 45.50 -7.74 0.14
C ILE A 52 45.51 -9.16 0.72
N LEU A 53 44.89 -9.36 1.88
CA LEU A 53 44.89 -10.65 2.58
C LEU A 53 43.73 -11.56 2.13
N GLY A 54 42.81 -11.09 1.29
CA GLY A 54 41.65 -11.82 0.82
C GLY A 54 40.66 -12.19 1.93
N THR A 55 40.47 -11.31 2.92
CA THR A 55 39.62 -11.57 4.11
C THR A 55 38.54 -10.50 4.29
N THR A 56 37.67 -10.64 5.29
CA THR A 56 36.69 -9.60 5.62
C THR A 56 37.31 -8.56 6.56
N ILE A 57 36.79 -7.32 6.50
CA ILE A 57 37.21 -6.23 7.38
C ILE A 57 37.01 -6.60 8.86
N ASP A 58 35.91 -7.31 9.16
CA ASP A 58 35.64 -7.83 10.50
C ASP A 58 36.76 -8.77 10.97
N ALA A 59 37.32 -9.60 10.09
CA ALA A 59 38.47 -10.44 10.42
C ALA A 59 39.73 -9.60 10.69
N ILE A 60 40.03 -8.59 9.88
CA ILE A 60 41.18 -7.68 10.08
C ILE A 60 41.11 -6.95 11.42
N VAL A 61 39.93 -6.43 11.76
CA VAL A 61 39.70 -5.65 12.99
C VAL A 61 39.48 -6.56 14.21
N GLY A 62 39.39 -7.88 14.02
CA GLY A 62 39.18 -8.84 15.10
C GLY A 62 37.75 -8.84 15.66
N ARG A 63 36.77 -8.33 14.89
CA ARG A 63 35.35 -8.36 15.23
C ARG A 63 34.73 -9.68 14.78
N LYS A 64 33.90 -10.29 15.63
CA LYS A 64 33.08 -11.43 15.22
C LYS A 64 32.04 -10.97 14.21
N ALA A 65 32.08 -11.51 13.00
CA ALA A 65 31.12 -11.19 11.94
C ALA A 65 29.68 -11.40 12.46
N PRO A 66 28.76 -10.43 12.29
CA PRO A 66 27.36 -10.65 12.61
C PRO A 66 26.81 -11.77 11.72
N ALA A 67 26.04 -12.69 12.30
CA ALA A 67 25.37 -13.74 11.52
C ALA A 67 24.30 -13.08 10.62
N PRO A 68 24.47 -12.99 9.29
CA PRO A 68 23.56 -12.21 8.45
C PRO A 68 22.15 -12.80 8.43
N GLY A 69 22.03 -14.11 8.64
CA GLY A 69 20.74 -14.81 8.72
C GLY A 69 19.86 -14.30 9.86
N THR A 70 20.45 -13.85 10.97
CA THR A 70 19.67 -13.38 12.13
C THR A 70 19.20 -11.94 12.00
N ALA A 71 19.64 -11.20 10.96
CA ALA A 71 19.26 -9.81 10.76
C ALA A 71 17.86 -9.63 10.15
N ARG A 72 17.30 -10.69 9.54
CA ARG A 72 16.04 -10.63 8.78
C ARG A 72 14.78 -11.02 9.57
N GLY A 73 14.91 -11.32 10.87
CA GLY A 73 13.81 -11.65 11.76
C GLY A 73 13.39 -13.14 11.74
N GLU A 74 12.55 -13.53 12.70
CA GLU A 74 12.14 -14.92 12.94
C GLU A 74 11.41 -15.54 11.74
N VAL A 75 10.50 -14.78 11.11
CA VAL A 75 9.71 -15.25 9.95
C VAL A 75 10.60 -15.59 8.75
N GLN A 76 11.65 -14.79 8.48
CA GLN A 76 12.54 -15.06 7.36
C GLN A 76 13.42 -16.29 7.63
N LEU A 77 13.84 -16.50 8.88
CA LEU A 77 14.60 -17.68 9.27
C LEU A 77 13.77 -18.96 9.09
N GLU A 78 12.50 -18.93 9.49
CA GLU A 78 11.58 -20.06 9.28
C GLU A 78 11.36 -20.33 7.79
N TYR A 79 11.09 -19.28 7.00
CA TYR A 79 10.88 -19.39 5.56
C TYR A 79 12.12 -19.86 4.78
N ASP A 80 13.31 -19.38 5.16
CA ASP A 80 14.58 -19.79 4.58
C ASP A 80 14.91 -21.25 4.92
N GLY A 81 14.44 -21.74 6.07
CA GLY A 81 14.57 -23.13 6.52
C GLY A 81 13.60 -24.12 5.87
N LEU A 82 12.59 -23.66 5.13
CA LEU A 82 11.65 -24.51 4.40
C LEU A 82 12.29 -25.18 3.19
N THR A 83 11.77 -26.35 2.81
CA THR A 83 12.09 -26.96 1.51
C THR A 83 11.53 -26.09 0.37
N PRO A 84 12.07 -26.21 -0.86
CA PRO A 84 11.56 -25.44 -2.01
C PRO A 84 10.05 -25.62 -2.24
N GLU A 85 9.54 -26.83 -2.06
CA GLU A 85 8.11 -27.15 -2.24
C GLU A 85 7.25 -26.50 -1.16
N ALA A 86 7.69 -26.55 0.10
CA ALA A 86 6.99 -25.90 1.21
C ALA A 86 7.04 -24.37 1.09
N ARG A 87 8.12 -23.82 0.53
CA ARG A 87 8.25 -22.39 0.25
C ARG A 87 7.26 -21.93 -0.81
N GLN A 88 7.11 -22.69 -1.89
CA GLN A 88 6.12 -22.40 -2.92
C GLN A 88 4.70 -22.39 -2.36
N LEU A 89 4.35 -23.36 -1.50
CA LEU A 89 3.04 -23.37 -0.83
C LEU A 89 2.83 -22.14 0.07
N ALA A 90 3.88 -21.67 0.75
CA ALA A 90 3.81 -20.45 1.55
C ALA A 90 3.57 -19.20 0.70
N ASP A 91 4.20 -19.13 -0.47
CA ASP A 91 3.99 -18.03 -1.43
C ASP A 91 2.57 -18.04 -2.02
N GLU A 92 2.06 -19.22 -2.39
CA GLU A 92 0.68 -19.40 -2.86
C GLU A 92 -0.35 -19.00 -1.80
N LEU A 93 -0.14 -19.40 -0.53
CA LEU A 93 -0.99 -18.99 0.58
C LEU A 93 -0.96 -17.47 0.78
N ARG A 94 0.23 -16.86 0.68
CA ARG A 94 0.38 -15.41 0.79
C ARG A 94 -0.41 -14.68 -0.29
N GLU A 95 -0.30 -15.11 -1.54
CA GLU A 95 -1.07 -14.54 -2.66
C GLU A 95 -2.57 -14.67 -2.42
N PHE A 96 -3.03 -15.84 -1.96
CA PHE A 96 -4.43 -16.06 -1.62
C PHE A 96 -4.92 -15.12 -0.51
N VAL A 97 -4.13 -14.94 0.55
CA VAL A 97 -4.48 -14.03 1.66
C VAL A 97 -4.56 -12.59 1.17
N LEU A 98 -3.61 -12.13 0.35
CA LEU A 98 -3.62 -10.79 -0.22
C LEU A 98 -4.85 -10.55 -1.10
N MET A 99 -5.19 -11.51 -1.95
CA MET A 99 -6.40 -11.45 -2.78
C MET A 99 -7.68 -11.38 -1.93
N LYS A 100 -7.77 -12.17 -0.85
CA LYS A 100 -8.92 -12.16 0.06
C LYS A 100 -9.03 -10.84 0.81
N ASP A 101 -7.92 -10.31 1.31
CA ASP A 101 -7.85 -9.02 1.99
C ASP A 101 -8.27 -7.88 1.06
N GLU A 102 -7.82 -7.89 -0.20
CA GLU A 102 -8.27 -6.92 -1.20
C GLU A 102 -9.80 -7.00 -1.43
N LYS A 103 -10.34 -8.21 -1.56
CA LYS A 103 -11.80 -8.41 -1.71
C LYS A 103 -12.57 -7.92 -0.48
N ILE A 104 -12.08 -8.20 0.73
CA ILE A 104 -12.70 -7.73 1.98
C ILE A 104 -12.67 -6.20 2.05
N ARG A 105 -11.54 -5.57 1.71
CA ARG A 105 -11.41 -4.11 1.66
C ARG A 105 -12.31 -3.50 0.59
N ALA A 106 -12.39 -4.10 -0.60
CA ALA A 106 -13.27 -3.66 -1.66
C ALA A 106 -14.75 -3.78 -1.25
N HIS A 107 -15.14 -4.89 -0.62
CA HIS A 107 -16.49 -5.06 -0.11
C HIS A 107 -16.82 -4.04 0.98
N ARG A 108 -15.93 -3.82 1.96
CA ARG A 108 -16.11 -2.79 2.98
C ARG A 108 -16.25 -1.39 2.37
N ARG A 109 -15.41 -1.04 1.38
CA ARG A 109 -15.54 0.24 0.65
C ARG A 109 -16.91 0.36 -0.01
N ARG A 110 -17.38 -0.68 -0.70
CA ARG A 110 -18.72 -0.68 -1.32
C ARG A 110 -19.83 -0.54 -0.28
N GLU A 111 -19.75 -1.23 0.86
CA GLU A 111 -20.73 -1.08 1.95
C GLU A 111 -20.76 0.35 2.50
N GLU A 112 -19.60 1.00 2.62
CA GLU A 112 -19.49 2.40 3.07
C GLU A 112 -20.01 3.40 2.02
N GLU A 113 -19.92 3.06 0.73
CA GLU A 113 -20.35 3.89 -0.41
C GLU A 113 -21.84 3.74 -0.76
N ARG A 114 -22.42 2.54 -0.55
CA ARG A 114 -23.83 2.20 -0.84
C ARG A 114 -24.86 3.24 -0.36
N PRO A 115 -24.79 3.75 0.89
CA PRO A 115 -25.74 4.77 1.34
C PRO A 115 -25.68 6.06 0.52
N TYR A 116 -24.48 6.46 0.07
CA TYR A 116 -24.29 7.67 -0.71
C TYR A 116 -24.73 7.48 -2.16
N GLU A 117 -24.57 6.29 -2.72
CA GLU A 117 -25.13 5.92 -4.02
C GLU A 117 -26.67 5.98 -4.01
N ALA A 118 -27.30 5.41 -2.98
CA ALA A 118 -28.75 5.49 -2.80
C ALA A 118 -29.24 6.94 -2.62
N LEU A 119 -28.53 7.76 -1.84
CA LEU A 119 -28.84 9.18 -1.67
C LEU A 119 -28.66 9.96 -2.97
N CYS A 120 -27.60 9.68 -3.74
CA CYS A 120 -27.36 10.28 -5.05
C CYS A 120 -28.56 10.06 -5.97
N TYR A 121 -28.97 8.81 -6.13
CA TYR A 121 -30.13 8.44 -6.94
C TYR A 121 -31.41 9.14 -6.48
N GLN A 122 -31.67 9.13 -5.16
CA GLN A 122 -32.87 9.78 -4.61
C GLN A 122 -32.92 11.28 -4.92
N TYR A 123 -31.82 12.01 -4.71
CA TYR A 123 -31.77 13.44 -4.97
C TYR A 123 -31.79 13.76 -6.46
N GLU A 124 -31.18 12.93 -7.30
CA GLU A 124 -31.19 13.09 -8.75
C GLU A 124 -32.62 12.97 -9.31
N GLN A 125 -33.37 11.95 -8.89
CA GLN A 125 -34.77 11.80 -9.26
C GLN A 125 -35.64 12.97 -8.79
N GLN A 126 -35.36 13.52 -7.60
CA GLN A 126 -36.06 14.71 -7.10
C GLN A 126 -35.73 15.96 -7.94
N MET A 127 -34.47 16.15 -8.31
CA MET A 127 -34.05 17.25 -9.18
C MET A 127 -34.75 17.16 -10.54
N LEU A 128 -34.68 16.01 -11.19
CA LEU A 128 -35.32 15.78 -12.49
C LEU A 128 -36.84 15.95 -12.42
N SER A 129 -37.48 15.51 -11.34
CA SER A 129 -38.91 15.74 -11.13
C SER A 129 -39.25 17.23 -11.03
N GLN A 130 -38.48 18.01 -10.27
CA GLN A 130 -38.71 19.45 -10.13
C GLN A 130 -38.50 20.20 -11.44
N MET A 131 -37.48 19.80 -12.22
CA MET A 131 -37.25 20.37 -13.54
C MET A 131 -38.39 20.03 -14.51
N ARG A 132 -38.92 18.79 -14.46
CA ARG A 132 -40.05 18.37 -15.29
C ARG A 132 -41.34 19.10 -14.93
N ASP A 133 -41.59 19.35 -13.65
CA ASP A 133 -42.79 20.07 -13.20
C ASP A 133 -42.80 21.54 -13.68
N GLY A 134 -41.62 22.12 -13.95
CA GLY A 134 -41.48 23.44 -14.56
C GLY A 134 -41.52 23.45 -16.10
N ALA A 135 -41.38 22.30 -16.75
CA ALA A 135 -41.36 22.16 -18.19
C ALA A 135 -42.78 22.04 -18.77
N ALA A 136 -42.97 22.47 -20.02
CA ALA A 136 -44.27 22.30 -20.68
C ALA A 136 -44.54 20.81 -20.98
N PHE A 137 -45.83 20.43 -21.09
CA PHE A 137 -46.20 19.05 -21.42
C PHE A 137 -45.57 18.62 -22.77
N GLY A 138 -44.72 17.60 -22.73
CA GLY A 138 -44.01 17.06 -23.90
C GLY A 138 -42.59 17.62 -24.12
N GLU A 139 -42.12 18.53 -23.26
CA GLU A 139 -40.75 19.03 -23.29
C GLU A 139 -39.82 18.10 -22.50
N LEU A 140 -38.72 17.67 -23.14
CA LEU A 140 -37.70 16.83 -22.51
C LEU A 140 -36.74 17.72 -21.72
N VAL A 141 -36.58 17.41 -20.43
CA VAL A 141 -35.50 18.00 -19.63
C VAL A 141 -34.20 17.31 -20.04
N ALA A 142 -33.38 18.01 -20.82
CA ALA A 142 -32.05 17.56 -21.22
C ALA A 142 -31.02 18.59 -20.74
N PHE A 143 -29.82 18.09 -20.42
CA PHE A 143 -28.66 18.93 -20.16
C PHE A 143 -27.79 19.00 -21.41
N ASP A 144 -27.20 20.17 -21.64
CA ASP A 144 -26.31 20.40 -22.79
C ASP A 144 -24.96 19.66 -22.66
N SER A 145 -24.55 19.31 -21.44
CA SER A 145 -23.33 18.53 -21.15
C SER A 145 -23.38 17.85 -19.78
N ALA A 146 -22.47 16.90 -19.52
CA ALA A 146 -22.33 16.27 -18.20
C ALA A 146 -21.82 17.26 -17.17
N GLU A 147 -20.96 18.21 -17.56
CA GLU A 147 -20.51 19.26 -16.66
C GLU A 147 -21.67 20.17 -16.23
N ALA A 148 -22.60 20.47 -17.14
CA ALA A 148 -23.82 21.20 -16.83
C ALA A 148 -24.75 20.38 -15.91
N ALA A 149 -24.93 19.09 -16.17
CA ALA A 149 -25.72 18.19 -15.32
C ALA A 149 -25.11 18.07 -13.90
N ARG A 150 -23.78 17.93 -13.82
CA ARG A 150 -23.04 17.84 -12.55
C ARG A 150 -23.15 19.12 -11.73
N THR A 151 -22.95 20.28 -12.36
CA THR A 151 -22.99 21.58 -11.66
C THR A 151 -24.39 21.93 -11.18
N THR A 152 -25.42 21.63 -11.99
CA THR A 152 -26.82 21.80 -11.59
C THR A 152 -27.18 20.86 -10.43
N PHE A 153 -26.74 19.60 -10.47
CA PHE A 153 -26.92 18.65 -9.37
C PHE A 153 -26.22 19.09 -8.08
N GLU A 154 -24.98 19.57 -8.18
CA GLU A 154 -24.24 20.11 -7.02
C GLU A 154 -24.97 21.30 -6.38
N SER A 155 -25.46 22.23 -7.19
CA SER A 155 -26.23 23.39 -6.72
C SER A 155 -27.55 22.97 -6.05
N PHE A 156 -28.21 21.93 -6.58
CA PHE A 156 -29.43 21.38 -6.01
C PHE A 156 -29.18 20.76 -4.62
N LEU A 157 -28.10 19.99 -4.46
CA LEU A 157 -27.74 19.41 -3.17
C LEU A 157 -27.43 20.49 -2.12
N GLN A 158 -26.73 21.56 -2.52
CA GLN A 158 -26.44 22.70 -1.65
C GLN A 158 -27.72 23.41 -1.20
N GLU A 159 -28.67 23.62 -2.12
CA GLU A 159 -29.96 24.23 -1.80
C GLU A 159 -30.79 23.34 -0.86
N GLN A 160 -30.82 22.02 -1.08
CA GLN A 160 -31.50 21.07 -0.19
C GLN A 160 -30.88 21.02 1.20
N ALA A 161 -29.54 21.05 1.28
CA ALA A 161 -28.83 21.14 2.56
C ALA A 161 -29.17 22.45 3.29
N ALA A 162 -29.16 23.59 2.59
CA ALA A 162 -29.54 24.88 3.16
C ALA A 162 -31.00 24.90 3.66
N LYS A 163 -31.94 24.30 2.91
CA LYS A 163 -33.33 24.14 3.34
C LYS A 163 -33.47 23.32 4.62
N LYS A 164 -32.72 22.21 4.75
CA LYS A 164 -32.73 21.35 5.95
C LYS A 164 -32.03 21.97 7.16
N ARG A 165 -31.02 22.83 6.94
CA ARG A 165 -30.30 23.58 7.99
C ARG A 165 -31.16 24.66 8.68
N GLY A 166 -32.16 25.22 7.98
CA GLY A 166 -32.98 26.31 8.51
C GLY A 166 -32.23 27.64 8.65
N LYS A 167 -32.78 28.60 9.41
CA LYS A 167 -32.33 30.01 9.41
C LYS A 167 -31.01 30.28 10.16
N HIS A 168 -30.55 29.41 11.06
CA HIS A 168 -29.34 29.61 11.87
C HIS A 168 -28.55 28.30 12.09
N PRO A 169 -27.81 27.81 11.08
CA PRO A 169 -27.01 26.60 11.23
C PRO A 169 -25.78 26.81 12.11
N LEU A 170 -25.41 25.77 12.85
CA LEU A 170 -24.12 25.67 13.51
C LEU A 170 -23.03 25.39 12.46
N LYS A 171 -21.86 26.02 12.57
CA LYS A 171 -20.72 25.78 11.66
C LYS A 171 -20.31 24.30 11.57
N ALA A 172 -20.47 23.55 12.66
CA ALA A 172 -20.19 22.12 12.68
C ALA A 172 -21.14 21.30 11.78
N GLN A 173 -22.42 21.70 11.72
CA GLN A 173 -23.43 21.05 10.88
C GLN A 173 -23.17 21.34 9.40
N GLU A 174 -22.77 22.57 9.09
CA GLU A 174 -22.36 22.95 7.74
C GLU A 174 -21.18 22.11 7.23
N LEU A 175 -20.18 21.88 8.09
CA LEU A 175 -19.02 21.06 7.74
C LEU A 175 -19.38 19.58 7.52
N ILE A 176 -20.37 19.05 8.26
CA ILE A 176 -20.88 17.69 8.09
C ILE A 176 -21.65 17.55 6.78
N ASP A 177 -22.56 18.49 6.45
CA ASP A 177 -23.31 18.35 5.20
C ASP A 177 -22.41 18.59 3.99
N ASN A 178 -21.42 19.50 4.06
CA ASN A 178 -20.47 19.68 2.96
C ASN A 178 -19.68 18.39 2.68
N ARG A 179 -19.21 17.69 3.72
CA ARG A 179 -18.60 16.35 3.57
C ARG A 179 -19.57 15.31 3.02
N THR A 180 -20.85 15.44 3.33
CA THR A 180 -21.89 14.53 2.81
C THR A 180 -22.16 14.81 1.33
N ILE A 181 -22.24 16.07 0.93
CA ILE A 181 -22.36 16.50 -0.47
C ILE A 181 -21.15 16.01 -1.27
N GLU A 182 -19.92 16.18 -0.77
CA GLU A 182 -18.71 15.66 -1.41
C GLU A 182 -18.80 14.15 -1.70
N LYS A 183 -19.29 13.37 -0.74
CA LYS A 183 -19.46 11.91 -0.92
C LYS A 183 -20.57 11.56 -1.92
N ILE A 184 -21.66 12.32 -1.94
CA ILE A 184 -22.75 12.13 -2.92
C ILE A 184 -22.26 12.50 -4.33
N MET A 185 -21.52 13.61 -4.47
CA MET A 185 -20.94 14.02 -5.75
C MET A 185 -19.90 13.01 -6.24
N ALA A 186 -19.09 12.42 -5.35
CA ALA A 186 -18.18 11.34 -5.72
C ALA A 186 -18.92 10.06 -6.16
N ALA A 187 -20.15 9.82 -5.66
CA ALA A 187 -21.00 8.76 -6.20
C ALA A 187 -21.55 9.14 -7.58
N TYR A 188 -22.00 10.38 -7.76
CA TYR A 188 -22.48 10.91 -9.04
C TYR A 188 -21.42 10.83 -10.15
N ASP A 189 -20.20 11.29 -9.87
CA ASP A 189 -19.07 11.29 -10.82
C ASP A 189 -18.62 9.86 -11.22
N ARG A 190 -18.94 8.83 -10.41
CA ARG A 190 -18.67 7.43 -10.74
C ARG A 190 -19.76 6.80 -11.61
N THR A 191 -21.00 7.21 -11.42
CA THR A 191 -22.17 6.66 -12.14
C THR A 191 -22.45 7.39 -13.44
N HIS A 192 -22.00 8.64 -13.58
CA HIS A 192 -22.20 9.50 -14.74
C HIS A 192 -20.89 9.74 -15.47
N GLY A 193 -20.89 9.48 -16.78
CA GLY A 193 -19.78 9.81 -17.66
C GLY A 193 -20.24 10.23 -19.04
N GLU A 194 -19.32 10.82 -19.81
CA GLU A 194 -19.51 11.11 -21.23
C GLU A 194 -18.74 10.09 -22.06
N PHE A 195 -19.37 9.60 -23.14
CA PHE A 195 -18.64 8.99 -24.24
C PHE A 195 -19.21 9.45 -25.58
N GLU A 196 -18.34 9.46 -26.59
CA GLU A 196 -18.72 9.82 -27.95
C GLU A 196 -19.05 8.54 -28.73
N LEU A 197 -20.30 8.43 -29.21
CA LEU A 197 -20.76 7.33 -30.05
C LEU A 197 -21.14 7.90 -31.42
N GLU A 198 -20.40 7.52 -32.47
CA GLU A 198 -20.67 7.93 -33.85
C GLU A 198 -20.85 9.46 -34.03
N GLY A 199 -20.11 10.28 -33.26
CA GLY A 199 -20.18 11.75 -33.32
C GLY A 199 -21.32 12.38 -32.50
N MET A 200 -22.07 11.60 -31.72
CA MET A 200 -22.98 12.08 -30.68
C MET A 200 -22.34 11.93 -29.30
N GLN A 201 -22.32 13.02 -28.52
CA GLN A 201 -22.01 12.97 -27.10
C GLN A 201 -23.19 12.34 -26.36
N VAL A 202 -22.99 11.17 -25.78
CA VAL A 202 -24.01 10.46 -25.02
C VAL A 202 -23.66 10.54 -23.54
N LEU A 203 -24.56 11.14 -22.75
CA LEU A 203 -24.55 11.05 -21.30
C LEU A 203 -24.99 9.65 -20.91
N TRP A 204 -24.14 8.90 -20.23
CA TRP A 204 -24.53 7.60 -19.70
C TRP A 204 -24.53 7.65 -18.17
N GLY A 205 -25.66 7.23 -17.60
CA GLY A 205 -25.79 6.88 -16.19
C GLY A 205 -25.86 5.37 -16.09
N SER A 206 -25.00 4.73 -15.30
CA SER A 206 -25.10 3.28 -15.08
C SER A 206 -26.36 2.95 -14.27
N VAL A 207 -27.50 2.78 -14.91
CA VAL A 207 -28.69 2.20 -14.27
C VAL A 207 -28.53 0.67 -14.24
N ASP A 208 -27.52 0.18 -13.53
CA ASP A 208 -27.47 -1.20 -13.07
C ASP A 208 -27.86 -1.22 -11.60
N HIS A 209 -29.17 -1.08 -11.36
CA HIS A 209 -29.76 -1.28 -10.02
C HIS A 209 -30.72 -2.46 -10.06
N GLY A 210 -30.23 -3.60 -10.53
CA GLY A 210 -30.68 -4.87 -9.96
C GLY A 210 -30.25 -4.86 -8.50
N VAL A 211 -31.18 -4.65 -7.58
CA VAL A 211 -30.98 -4.95 -6.16
C VAL A 211 -30.64 -6.44 -6.09
N ALA A 212 -29.35 -6.78 -6.13
CA ALA A 212 -28.88 -8.11 -5.82
C ALA A 212 -29.02 -8.27 -4.30
N VAL A 213 -30.22 -8.68 -3.87
CA VAL A 213 -30.41 -9.31 -2.57
C VAL A 213 -29.62 -10.62 -2.65
N GLU A 214 -28.32 -10.57 -2.35
CA GLU A 214 -27.59 -11.78 -1.99
C GLU A 214 -28.19 -12.25 -0.65
N TYR A 215 -29.06 -13.25 -0.75
CA TYR A 215 -29.45 -14.07 0.38
C TYR A 215 -28.18 -14.74 0.91
N ASP A 216 -27.60 -14.12 1.94
CA ASP A 216 -26.52 -14.69 2.71
C ASP A 216 -27.03 -16.00 3.31
N SER A 217 -26.76 -17.11 2.63
CA SER A 217 -27.19 -18.46 3.05
C SER A 217 -26.25 -18.97 4.14
N ALA A 218 -25.94 -18.13 5.12
CA ALA A 218 -25.25 -18.47 6.34
C ALA A 218 -26.25 -18.89 7.44
N ALA A 219 -27.23 -19.74 7.09
CA ALA A 219 -28.18 -20.29 8.06
C ALA A 219 -28.90 -21.56 7.57
N SER A 220 -28.18 -22.61 7.16
CA SER A 220 -28.77 -23.97 7.09
C SER A 220 -27.81 -25.07 7.55
N GLY A 221 -26.91 -24.74 8.49
CA GLY A 221 -26.05 -25.69 9.19
C GLY A 221 -26.55 -26.00 10.60
N ARG A 222 -27.82 -26.39 10.77
CA ARG A 222 -28.31 -27.00 12.02
C ARG A 222 -29.36 -28.06 11.74
N GLY A 223 -29.06 -29.29 12.17
CA GLY A 223 -30.06 -30.33 12.40
C GLY A 223 -30.09 -31.45 11.36
N GLY A 224 -29.08 -32.32 11.39
CA GLY A 224 -29.08 -33.60 10.69
C GLY A 224 -28.49 -34.66 11.60
N ASP A 225 -29.16 -34.93 12.71
CA ASP A 225 -28.87 -36.04 13.60
C ASP A 225 -29.40 -37.32 12.92
N ALA A 226 -28.50 -38.22 12.55
CA ALA A 226 -28.84 -39.58 12.13
C ALA A 226 -27.68 -40.51 12.50
N ARG A 227 -27.75 -41.06 13.71
CA ARG A 227 -27.00 -42.26 14.11
C ARG A 227 -27.98 -43.36 14.50
N ALA A 228 -27.69 -44.53 13.92
CA ALA A 228 -28.18 -45.89 14.22
C ALA A 228 -29.61 -46.24 13.77
#